data_AF-A0A834M091-F1
#
_entry.id   AF-A0A834M091-F1
#
_cell.length_a   1.000
_cell.length_b   1.000
_cell.length_c   1.000
_cell.angle_alpha   90.00
_cell.angle_beta   90.00
_cell.angle_gamma   90.00
#
_symmetry.space_group_name_H-M   'P 1'
#
loop_
_entity.id
_entity.type
_entity.pdbx_description
1 polymer ?
#
loop_
_entity_poly.entity_id
_entity_poly.type
_entity_poly.pdbx_seq_one_letter_code
_entity_poly.pdbx_strand_id
1 'polypeptide(L)'
;MASSKFVEERFGRVERERVKRDRNEVVVVVDDDDRCKRSRSSSESSDDGDTKHTSTRTVSFQGAATLRAYLPPFRVSRILKDVEADKSSVEYQRLSWDALRKSINGLINKVNATNIKNIIPELFAENLVRGRGLFCRACIKSQMASPGFTDVFAALVAVVNTKFPQVGHLLSRRLILQLKRAYKRNDKPQLLASVKFVAHLVNQQVLHELVALELLTLLLDKPTDDSVEVAVGFVTECGSILQDLCSRGLHAIFERFRGILHEGEIDKRLQFLIEGLFAIRKARFQGYPAVRKELDLVEQDDRLTHEISLQEEELDPENALDVFKLDAEAVANEEHYEQLKKTILGDKSEDEADSVAGSGDEDDEDSDIEEDEEQMKIKDETETNLVNLRRTIYLTIMSSVDFEEAGHKLLQIKLEPGQEMELCIMLLECCCQERTYLRYYGLLGQRFCMINKIHQENFEKCFVQQYSMIHRLETNKLRNVAKFFAHLLGTDALPWHVLAYIRLTEEDTTSSSRIFIKILFQELSEQLGIRLLNERLSDPTMVDYFESIFPKDSPRNSRFSINFFTAVGLGGITESLREYVKSNAPCLIM
;
A
#
# COMPACT_ATOMS: atom_id res chain seq x y z
N MET A 1 23.25 -25.33 25.88
CA MET A 1 22.06 -24.45 25.93
C MET A 1 22.13 -23.41 27.06
N ALA A 2 23.23 -22.66 27.20
CA ALA A 2 23.36 -21.62 28.24
C ALA A 2 23.84 -20.25 27.74
N SER A 3 24.23 -20.10 26.45
CA SER A 3 24.70 -18.81 25.91
C SER A 3 23.63 -17.96 25.21
N SER A 4 22.43 -18.50 24.97
CA SER A 4 21.37 -17.75 24.27
C SER A 4 20.55 -16.83 25.19
N LYS A 5 20.48 -17.13 26.50
CA LYS A 5 19.66 -16.35 27.45
C LYS A 5 20.34 -15.09 27.97
N PHE A 6 21.67 -14.99 27.88
CA PHE A 6 22.42 -13.81 28.34
C PHE A 6 22.42 -12.64 27.34
N VAL A 7 22.02 -12.87 26.09
CA VAL A 7 21.99 -11.83 25.04
C VAL A 7 20.63 -11.13 25.00
N GLU A 8 19.52 -11.83 25.27
CA GLU A 8 18.17 -11.22 25.32
C GLU A 8 17.95 -10.31 26.54
N GLU A 9 18.50 -10.65 27.72
CA GLU A 9 18.36 -9.80 28.92
C GLU A 9 19.14 -8.48 28.82
N ARG A 10 20.16 -8.39 27.95
CA ARG A 10 20.94 -7.16 27.76
C ARG A 10 20.30 -6.20 26.75
N PHE A 11 19.57 -6.72 25.76
CA PHE A 11 18.84 -5.90 24.79
C PHE A 11 17.54 -5.31 25.39
N GLY A 12 16.81 -6.07 26.21
CA GLY A 12 15.58 -5.59 26.86
C GLY A 12 15.78 -4.50 27.92
N ARG A 13 17.01 -4.33 28.44
CA ARG A 13 17.33 -3.29 29.43
C ARG A 13 17.71 -1.95 28.80
N VAL A 14 18.28 -1.96 27.58
CA VAL A 14 18.68 -0.75 26.83
C VAL A 14 17.47 -0.04 26.21
N GLU A 15 16.44 -0.78 25.82
CA GLU A 15 15.19 -0.18 25.31
C GLU A 15 14.33 0.46 26.41
N ARG A 16 14.31 -0.11 27.63
CA ARG A 16 13.54 0.48 28.75
C ARG A 16 14.18 1.72 29.38
N GLU A 17 15.48 1.91 29.20
CA GLU A 17 16.17 3.15 29.63
C GLU A 17 16.08 4.28 28.60
N ARG A 18 15.87 3.97 27.31
CA ARG A 18 15.60 4.98 26.27
C ARG A 18 14.20 5.59 26.38
N VAL A 19 13.18 4.79 26.72
CA VAL A 19 11.78 5.25 26.81
C VAL A 19 11.52 6.16 28.04
N LYS A 20 12.44 6.22 29.02
CA LYS A 20 12.30 7.09 30.20
C LYS A 20 13.00 8.46 30.10
N ARG A 21 13.78 8.72 29.04
CA ARG A 21 14.46 10.03 28.86
C ARG A 21 13.72 11.03 27.98
N ASP A 22 12.73 10.61 27.18
CA ASP A 22 11.99 11.50 26.25
C ASP A 22 10.76 12.18 26.87
N ARG A 23 10.75 12.43 28.19
CA ARG A 23 9.56 12.99 28.85
C ARG A 23 9.75 14.27 29.66
N ASN A 24 10.86 14.99 29.54
CA ASN A 24 10.95 16.34 30.13
C ASN A 24 11.86 17.27 29.33
N GLU A 25 11.42 18.53 29.28
CA GLU A 25 12.11 19.76 28.83
C GLU A 25 12.15 20.04 27.32
N VAL A 26 11.05 20.65 26.83
CA VAL A 26 11.10 21.56 25.67
C VAL A 26 11.47 22.96 26.19
N VAL A 27 12.77 23.27 26.20
CA VAL A 27 13.27 24.64 26.34
C VAL A 27 13.53 25.17 24.95
N VAL A 28 12.72 26.14 24.51
CA VAL A 28 12.91 26.84 23.23
C VAL A 28 14.03 27.85 23.42
N VAL A 29 15.23 27.52 22.94
CA VAL A 29 16.33 28.48 22.73
C VAL A 29 16.18 29.04 21.32
N VAL A 30 15.89 30.34 21.23
CA VAL A 30 15.96 31.11 19.99
C VAL A 30 17.31 31.81 20.01
N ASP A 31 18.24 31.37 19.15
CA ASP A 31 19.45 32.12 18.85
C ASP A 31 19.22 32.94 17.57
N ASP A 32 19.15 34.25 17.78
CA ASP A 32 19.25 35.32 16.79
C ASP A 32 20.73 35.48 16.41
N ASP A 33 21.08 35.33 15.13
CA ASP A 33 22.37 35.77 14.61
C ASP A 33 22.20 36.32 13.19
N ASP A 34 21.88 37.61 13.11
CA ASP A 34 22.10 38.42 11.91
C ASP A 34 22.68 39.77 12.34
N ARG A 35 24.02 39.84 12.37
CA ARG A 35 24.78 41.04 12.69
C ARG A 35 25.57 41.47 11.46
N CYS A 36 25.08 42.49 10.75
CA CYS A 36 25.94 43.30 9.88
C CYS A 36 25.89 44.79 10.28
N LYS A 37 27.09 45.32 10.48
CA LYS A 37 27.43 46.62 11.05
C LYS A 37 27.07 47.78 10.11
N ARG A 38 26.56 48.88 10.65
CA ARG A 38 26.91 50.25 10.20
C ARG A 38 26.72 51.27 11.34
N SER A 39 27.50 52.33 11.22
CA SER A 39 28.10 53.17 12.25
C SER A 39 27.24 54.33 12.75
N ARG A 40 27.57 54.78 13.96
CA ARG A 40 27.10 55.97 14.73
C ARG A 40 27.00 57.27 13.92
N SER A 41 25.98 58.09 14.22
CA SER A 41 26.15 59.45 14.78
C SER A 41 24.80 60.07 15.18
N SER A 42 24.78 60.64 16.38
CA SER A 42 23.73 61.42 17.04
C SER A 42 23.65 62.86 16.55
N SER A 43 22.46 63.45 16.45
CA SER A 43 22.18 64.85 16.84
C SER A 43 20.68 65.12 16.92
N GLU A 44 20.28 65.80 18.00
CA GLU A 44 18.95 66.32 18.31
C GLU A 44 18.71 67.67 17.61
N SER A 45 17.45 68.02 17.31
CA SER A 45 16.80 69.29 17.71
C SER A 45 15.46 69.58 17.00
N SER A 46 14.40 69.63 17.80
CA SER A 46 13.41 70.72 17.97
C SER A 46 12.59 71.35 16.83
N ASP A 47 11.27 71.34 17.09
CA ASP A 47 10.26 72.43 17.03
C ASP A 47 9.51 72.84 15.74
N ASP A 48 8.22 72.46 15.76
CA ASP A 48 6.98 73.24 15.64
C ASP A 48 6.64 74.17 14.45
N GLY A 49 5.45 73.92 13.90
CA GLY A 49 4.72 74.79 12.97
C GLY A 49 3.39 74.17 12.50
N ASP A 50 2.34 74.29 13.33
CA ASP A 50 0.97 73.81 13.09
C ASP A 50 0.22 74.68 12.06
N THR A 51 -0.41 74.07 11.04
CA THR A 51 -1.57 74.66 10.34
C THR A 51 -2.45 73.56 9.70
N LYS A 52 -3.69 73.46 10.19
CA LYS A 52 -4.73 72.49 9.81
C LYS A 52 -5.31 72.74 8.40
N HIS A 53 -5.47 71.69 7.59
CA HIS A 53 -6.80 71.16 7.21
C HIS A 53 -6.79 69.88 6.35
N THR A 54 -7.78 69.02 6.64
CA THR A 54 -8.35 67.88 5.87
C THR A 54 -7.64 66.52 5.97
N SER A 55 -8.07 65.70 6.94
CA SER A 55 -7.65 64.32 7.12
C SER A 55 -8.43 63.35 6.23
N THR A 56 -7.82 62.88 5.14
CA THR A 56 -8.04 61.53 4.61
C THR A 56 -7.09 60.60 5.36
N ARG A 57 -7.60 59.73 6.24
CA ARG A 57 -6.76 58.73 6.94
C ARG A 57 -6.41 57.60 5.97
N THR A 58 -5.34 57.78 5.20
CA THR A 58 -4.50 56.68 4.71
C THR A 58 -3.79 56.06 5.91
N VAL A 59 -4.10 54.81 6.26
CA VAL A 59 -3.38 54.08 7.29
C VAL A 59 -2.12 53.50 6.65
N SER A 60 -1.02 54.24 6.72
CA SER A 60 0.31 53.72 6.40
C SER A 60 0.83 52.86 7.56
N PHE A 61 0.97 51.55 7.36
CA PHE A 61 1.68 50.68 8.30
C PHE A 61 3.20 50.81 8.11
N GLN A 62 3.80 51.81 8.74
CA GLN A 62 5.22 51.86 9.04
C GLN A 62 5.40 51.68 10.54
N GLY A 63 6.07 50.60 10.94
CA GLY A 63 6.34 50.32 12.36
C GLY A 63 6.44 48.83 12.67
N ALA A 64 7.39 48.13 12.06
CA ALA A 64 7.76 46.79 12.46
C ALA A 64 8.57 46.85 13.77
N ALA A 65 7.89 47.04 14.91
CA ALA A 65 8.39 46.70 16.27
C ALA A 65 7.46 47.19 17.40
N THR A 66 6.13 47.02 17.33
CA THR A 66 5.28 47.10 18.54
C THR A 66 4.04 46.22 18.43
N LEU A 67 3.99 45.24 19.34
CA LEU A 67 2.85 44.43 19.76
C LEU A 67 2.17 43.49 18.74
N ARG A 68 2.42 42.19 18.99
CA ARG A 68 1.44 41.10 18.99
C ARG A 68 0.17 41.47 19.80
N ALA A 69 -0.63 42.42 19.33
CA ALA A 69 -1.96 42.67 19.87
C ALA A 69 -2.90 41.61 19.28
N TYR A 70 -3.47 40.75 20.13
CA TYR A 70 -4.51 39.81 19.72
C TYR A 70 -5.69 40.60 19.14
N LEU A 71 -5.90 40.50 17.83
CA LEU A 71 -7.13 40.96 17.20
C LEU A 71 -8.22 39.91 17.46
N PRO A 72 -9.37 40.30 18.05
CA PRO A 72 -10.50 39.38 18.25
C PRO A 72 -10.98 38.78 16.91
N PRO A 73 -11.38 37.50 16.88
CA PRO A 73 -11.74 36.78 15.64
C PRO A 73 -12.79 37.51 14.79
N PHE A 74 -13.72 38.22 15.41
CA PHE A 74 -14.75 38.98 14.70
C PHE A 74 -14.20 40.20 13.94
N ARG A 75 -13.16 40.86 14.46
CA ARG A 75 -12.51 42.00 13.79
C ARG A 75 -11.63 41.54 12.64
N VAL A 76 -10.91 40.42 12.85
CA VAL A 76 -10.15 39.76 11.77
C VAL A 76 -11.11 39.34 10.65
N SER A 77 -12.24 38.71 10.99
CA SER A 77 -13.26 38.28 10.01
C SER A 77 -13.90 39.45 9.24
N ARG A 78 -14.08 40.61 9.87
CA ARG A 78 -14.64 41.79 9.21
C ARG A 78 -13.65 42.45 8.25
N ILE A 79 -12.37 42.54 8.66
CA ILE A 79 -11.29 43.02 7.79
C ILE A 79 -11.08 42.06 6.61
N LEU A 80 -11.18 40.74 6.84
CA LEU A 80 -11.12 39.74 5.77
C LEU A 80 -12.26 39.92 4.76
N LYS A 81 -13.50 40.15 5.23
CA LYS A 81 -14.65 40.43 4.36
C LYS A 81 -14.52 41.72 3.55
N ASP A 82 -13.96 42.77 4.15
CA ASP A 82 -13.74 44.05 3.47
C ASP A 82 -12.61 43.96 2.43
N VAL A 83 -11.61 43.09 2.66
CA VAL A 83 -10.48 42.82 1.74
C VAL A 83 -10.85 41.82 0.64
N GLU A 84 -11.79 40.90 0.88
CA GLU A 84 -12.34 39.96 -0.10
C GLU A 84 -13.11 40.64 -1.24
N ALA A 85 -13.60 41.87 -1.03
CA ALA A 85 -14.34 42.64 -2.03
C ALA A 85 -13.47 43.13 -3.20
N ASP A 86 -12.15 43.28 -2.99
CA ASP A 86 -11.19 43.68 -4.03
C ASP A 86 -10.07 42.66 -4.17
N LYS A 87 -10.33 41.65 -5.01
CA LYS A 87 -9.40 40.56 -5.34
C LYS A 87 -8.10 41.04 -6.03
N SER A 88 -8.09 42.27 -6.56
CA SER A 88 -6.91 42.86 -7.20
C SER A 88 -5.97 43.56 -6.22
N SER A 89 -6.44 43.84 -4.99
CA SER A 89 -5.68 44.58 -4.00
C SER A 89 -4.40 43.85 -3.57
N VAL A 90 -3.36 44.63 -3.29
CA VAL A 90 -2.06 44.12 -2.79
C VAL A 90 -2.24 43.34 -1.49
N GLU A 91 -3.17 43.78 -0.63
CA GLU A 91 -3.44 43.19 0.67
C GLU A 91 -4.10 41.81 0.54
N TYR A 92 -5.11 41.70 -0.35
CA TYR A 92 -5.76 40.41 -0.65
C TYR A 92 -4.77 39.42 -1.26
N GLN A 93 -4.01 39.83 -2.29
CA GLN A 93 -3.05 38.95 -2.94
C GLN A 93 -1.95 38.44 -2.00
N ARG A 94 -1.55 39.27 -1.03
CA ARG A 94 -0.55 38.90 -0.02
C ARG A 94 -1.13 37.92 0.99
N LEU A 95 -2.37 38.14 1.43
CA LEU A 95 -3.09 37.23 2.31
C LEU A 95 -3.28 35.86 1.63
N SER A 96 -3.71 35.83 0.37
CA SER A 96 -3.90 34.59 -0.40
C SER A 96 -2.57 33.86 -0.64
N TRP A 97 -1.48 34.59 -0.89
CA TRP A 97 -0.14 34.02 -0.98
C TRP A 97 0.32 33.36 0.33
N ASP A 98 0.09 34.02 1.47
CA ASP A 98 0.45 33.47 2.78
C ASP A 98 -0.42 32.25 3.16
N ALA A 99 -1.69 32.24 2.75
CA ALA A 99 -2.58 31.08 2.87
C ALA A 99 -2.09 29.91 2.02
N LEU A 100 -1.84 30.15 0.72
CA LEU A 100 -1.29 29.16 -0.23
C LEU A 100 0.02 28.55 0.31
N ARG A 101 0.93 29.39 0.81
CA ARG A 101 2.18 28.93 1.43
C ARG A 101 1.92 28.03 2.63
N LYS A 102 0.99 28.39 3.53
CA LYS A 102 0.67 27.58 4.71
C LYS A 102 0.02 26.26 4.32
N SER A 103 -0.89 26.28 3.35
CA SER A 103 -1.59 25.11 2.86
C SER A 103 -0.63 24.09 2.24
N ILE A 104 0.18 24.51 1.25
CA ILE A 104 1.19 23.66 0.61
C ILE A 104 2.17 23.07 1.65
N ASN A 105 2.68 23.88 2.59
CA ASN A 105 3.56 23.37 3.64
C ASN A 105 2.85 22.38 4.56
N GLY A 106 1.58 22.61 4.87
CA GLY A 106 0.75 21.72 5.68
C GLY A 106 0.54 20.36 5.01
N LEU A 107 0.17 20.36 3.73
CA LEU A 107 -0.03 19.14 2.94
C LEU A 107 1.24 18.31 2.82
N ILE A 108 2.37 18.96 2.48
CA ILE A 108 3.67 18.28 2.34
C ILE A 108 4.13 17.69 3.68
N ASN A 109 3.87 18.34 4.82
CA ASN A 109 4.26 17.78 6.12
C ASN A 109 3.37 16.63 6.59
N LYS A 110 2.15 16.50 6.06
CA LYS A 110 1.19 15.43 6.40
C LYS A 110 1.31 14.21 5.50
N VAL A 111 1.95 14.34 4.34
CA VAL A 111 2.01 13.27 3.33
C VAL A 111 2.77 12.05 3.83
N ASN A 112 2.20 10.87 3.62
CA ASN A 112 2.78 9.57 3.89
C ASN A 112 2.28 8.56 2.84
N ALA A 113 2.80 7.33 2.85
CA ALA A 113 2.44 6.33 1.85
C ALA A 113 0.96 5.92 1.85
N THR A 114 0.27 6.00 2.99
CA THR A 114 -1.13 5.57 3.10
C THR A 114 -2.13 6.67 2.73
N ASN A 115 -1.78 7.95 2.93
CA ASN A 115 -2.66 9.09 2.68
C ASN A 115 -2.33 9.88 1.42
N ILE A 116 -1.23 9.54 0.71
CA ILE A 116 -0.79 10.28 -0.48
C ILE A 116 -1.91 10.45 -1.52
N LYS A 117 -2.76 9.43 -1.71
CA LYS A 117 -3.90 9.47 -2.63
C LYS A 117 -4.96 10.51 -2.24
N ASN A 118 -5.11 10.81 -0.95
CA ASN A 118 -6.05 11.81 -0.45
C ASN A 118 -5.42 13.21 -0.46
N ILE A 119 -4.11 13.31 -0.22
CA ILE A 119 -3.36 14.58 -0.24
C ILE A 119 -3.23 15.13 -1.66
N ILE A 120 -3.13 14.27 -2.68
CA ILE A 120 -2.97 14.69 -4.08
C ILE A 120 -4.12 15.60 -4.56
N PRO A 121 -5.41 15.23 -4.41
CA PRO A 121 -6.53 16.12 -4.75
C PRO A 121 -6.51 17.45 -3.97
N GLU A 122 -6.26 17.41 -2.66
CA GLU A 122 -6.13 18.63 -1.83
C GLU A 122 -5.00 19.54 -2.33
N LEU A 123 -3.89 18.95 -2.79
CA LEU A 123 -2.76 19.68 -3.33
C LEU A 123 -3.06 20.30 -4.70
N PHE A 124 -3.78 19.60 -5.57
CA PHE A 124 -4.19 20.14 -6.87
C PHE A 124 -5.27 21.22 -6.75
N ALA A 125 -6.02 21.24 -5.65
CA ALA A 125 -6.94 22.33 -5.35
C ALA A 125 -6.23 23.66 -5.08
N GLU A 126 -4.97 23.63 -4.64
CA GLU A 126 -4.12 24.80 -4.43
C GLU A 126 -3.42 25.24 -5.73
N ASN A 127 -3.21 26.54 -5.96
CA ASN A 127 -2.59 27.05 -7.18
C ASN A 127 -1.08 26.72 -7.27
N LEU A 128 -0.75 25.57 -7.84
CA LEU A 128 0.64 25.11 -8.00
C LEU A 128 1.42 25.86 -9.08
N VAL A 129 0.77 26.53 -10.04
CA VAL A 129 1.46 27.34 -11.06
C VAL A 129 2.07 28.58 -10.43
N ARG A 130 1.26 29.28 -9.62
CA ARG A 130 1.67 30.42 -8.79
C ARG A 130 2.58 29.98 -7.64
N GLY A 131 2.23 28.87 -6.99
CA GLY A 131 2.91 28.31 -5.84
C GLY A 131 4.12 27.42 -6.14
N ARG A 132 4.58 27.29 -7.39
CA ARG A 132 5.61 26.31 -7.77
C ARG A 132 6.92 26.44 -6.98
N GLY A 133 7.36 27.66 -6.70
CA GLY A 133 8.54 27.93 -5.87
C GLY A 133 8.32 27.49 -4.41
N LEU A 134 7.13 27.77 -3.87
CA LEU A 134 6.73 27.38 -2.52
C LEU A 134 6.67 25.85 -2.38
N PHE A 135 6.06 25.15 -3.35
CA PHE A 135 6.02 23.70 -3.41
C PHE A 135 7.42 23.09 -3.43
N CYS A 136 8.28 23.54 -4.36
CA CYS A 136 9.64 23.04 -4.47
C CYS A 136 10.44 23.24 -3.18
N ARG A 137 10.34 24.43 -2.58
CA ARG A 137 11.01 24.75 -1.31
C ARG A 137 10.48 23.89 -0.16
N ALA A 138 9.17 23.68 -0.08
CA ALA A 138 8.56 22.87 0.95
C ALA A 138 8.99 21.40 0.84
N CYS A 139 8.97 20.80 -0.35
CA CYS A 139 9.46 19.44 -0.59
C CYS A 139 10.93 19.28 -0.17
N ILE A 140 11.82 20.17 -0.62
CA ILE A 140 13.25 20.11 -0.27
C ILE A 140 13.44 20.25 1.25
N LYS A 141 12.75 21.20 1.89
CA LYS A 141 12.88 21.44 3.33
C LYS A 141 12.37 20.26 4.16
N SER A 142 11.21 19.72 3.82
CA SER A 142 10.60 18.60 4.55
C SER A 142 11.40 17.31 4.34
N GLN A 143 11.93 17.07 3.13
CA GLN A 143 12.82 15.94 2.86
C GLN A 143 14.12 16.04 3.66
N MET A 144 14.74 17.22 3.74
CA MET A 144 15.95 17.42 4.55
C MET A 144 15.71 17.17 6.04
N ALA A 145 14.53 17.58 6.55
CA ALA A 145 14.15 17.36 7.94
C ALA A 145 13.79 15.90 8.21
N SER A 146 13.34 15.14 7.21
CA SER A 146 12.89 13.76 7.35
C SER A 146 13.25 12.88 6.14
N PRO A 147 14.54 12.49 5.97
CA PRO A 147 14.99 11.71 4.82
C PRO A 147 14.38 10.30 4.73
N GLY A 148 13.77 9.80 5.80
CA GLY A 148 13.07 8.50 5.81
C GLY A 148 11.83 8.43 4.91
N PHE A 149 11.23 9.58 4.56
CA PHE A 149 10.04 9.69 3.70
C PHE A 149 10.38 10.17 2.27
N THR A 150 11.65 10.10 1.87
CA THR A 150 12.11 10.65 0.58
C THR A 150 11.40 10.03 -0.62
N ASP A 151 11.10 8.74 -0.56
CA ASP A 151 10.33 8.01 -1.56
C ASP A 151 8.89 8.51 -1.70
N VAL A 152 8.24 8.87 -0.58
CA VAL A 152 6.91 9.50 -0.58
C VAL A 152 6.96 10.87 -1.23
N PHE A 153 7.94 11.71 -0.87
CA PHE A 153 8.11 13.01 -1.51
C PHE A 153 8.38 12.88 -3.01
N ALA A 154 9.19 11.91 -3.44
CA ALA A 154 9.44 11.65 -4.85
C ALA A 154 8.17 11.18 -5.59
N ALA A 155 7.35 10.34 -4.97
CA ALA A 155 6.06 9.92 -5.54
C ALA A 155 5.10 11.10 -5.71
N LEU A 156 5.00 11.98 -4.70
CA LEU A 156 4.18 13.20 -4.79
C LEU A 156 4.66 14.10 -5.93
N VAL A 157 5.97 14.28 -6.05
CA VAL A 157 6.58 15.06 -7.15
C VAL A 157 6.30 14.42 -8.50
N ALA A 158 6.35 13.08 -8.60
CA ALA A 158 6.07 12.37 -9.85
C ALA A 158 4.65 12.63 -10.34
N VAL A 159 3.65 12.58 -9.43
CA VAL A 159 2.26 12.90 -9.75
C VAL A 159 2.09 14.37 -10.15
N VAL A 160 2.72 15.30 -9.43
CA VAL A 160 2.68 16.73 -9.82
C VAL A 160 3.34 16.95 -11.18
N ASN A 161 4.41 16.23 -11.49
CA ASN A 161 5.18 16.38 -12.71
C ASN A 161 4.42 15.94 -13.98
N THR A 162 3.46 15.02 -13.89
CA THR A 162 2.63 14.64 -15.05
C THR A 162 1.72 15.78 -15.49
N LYS A 163 1.15 16.53 -14.53
CA LYS A 163 0.23 17.64 -14.81
C LYS A 163 0.96 18.98 -14.95
N PHE A 164 2.03 19.18 -14.20
CA PHE A 164 2.82 20.41 -14.15
C PHE A 164 4.32 20.12 -14.33
N PRO A 165 4.79 19.81 -15.55
CA PRO A 165 6.19 19.43 -15.79
C PRO A 165 7.19 20.53 -15.40
N GLN A 166 6.78 21.79 -15.50
CA GLN A 166 7.58 22.95 -15.08
C GLN A 166 7.91 22.94 -13.58
N VAL A 167 7.02 22.39 -12.75
CA VAL A 167 7.23 22.26 -11.30
C VAL A 167 8.28 21.18 -11.02
N GLY A 168 8.17 20.01 -11.66
CA GLY A 168 9.16 18.94 -11.55
C GLY A 168 10.54 19.37 -12.06
N HIS A 169 10.58 20.11 -13.17
CA HIS A 169 11.80 20.68 -13.72
C HIS A 169 12.46 21.69 -12.76
N LEU A 170 11.67 22.61 -12.16
CA LEU A 170 12.16 23.59 -11.19
C LEU A 170 12.72 22.92 -9.93
N LEU A 171 12.01 21.93 -9.36
CA LEU A 171 12.48 21.16 -8.21
C LEU A 171 13.82 20.50 -8.52
N SER A 172 13.91 19.85 -9.68
CA SER A 172 15.09 19.13 -10.12
C SER A 172 16.31 20.06 -10.23
N ARG A 173 16.17 21.22 -10.90
CA ARG A 173 17.26 22.22 -10.96
C ARG A 173 17.71 22.69 -9.58
N ARG A 174 16.76 23.00 -8.69
CA ARG A 174 17.06 23.44 -7.31
C ARG A 174 17.80 22.36 -6.52
N LEU A 175 17.38 21.10 -6.63
CA LEU A 175 17.99 19.97 -5.95
C LEU A 175 19.41 19.70 -6.46
N ILE A 176 19.63 19.77 -7.78
CA ILE A 176 20.95 19.62 -8.40
C ILE A 176 21.90 20.75 -7.96
N LEU A 177 21.44 22.00 -7.92
CA LEU A 177 22.22 23.12 -7.38
C LEU A 177 22.57 22.92 -5.90
N GLN A 178 21.62 22.42 -5.10
CA GLN A 178 21.85 22.13 -3.69
C GLN A 178 22.90 21.03 -3.50
N LEU A 179 22.83 19.97 -4.31
CA LEU A 179 23.81 18.90 -4.35
C LEU A 179 25.20 19.43 -4.72
N LYS A 180 25.32 20.22 -5.81
CA LYS A 180 26.60 20.83 -6.23
C LYS A 180 27.19 21.70 -5.11
N ARG A 181 26.37 22.50 -4.43
CA ARG A 181 26.80 23.34 -3.30
C ARG A 181 27.20 22.53 -2.08
N ALA A 182 26.51 21.43 -1.77
CA ALA A 182 26.84 20.55 -0.65
C ALA A 182 28.16 19.82 -0.91
N TYR A 183 28.36 19.30 -2.13
CA TYR A 183 29.60 18.67 -2.55
C TYR A 183 30.79 19.63 -2.51
N LYS A 184 30.66 20.85 -3.09
CA LYS A 184 31.74 21.86 -3.05
C LYS A 184 32.10 22.33 -1.62
N ARG A 185 31.16 22.28 -0.68
CA ARG A 185 31.36 22.68 0.72
C ARG A 185 31.75 21.51 1.63
N ASN A 186 31.83 20.29 1.11
CA ASN A 186 32.01 19.06 1.90
C ASN A 186 30.98 18.91 3.04
N ASP A 187 29.73 19.35 2.81
CA ASP A 187 28.63 19.19 3.76
C ASP A 187 27.98 17.81 3.56
N LYS A 188 28.50 16.80 4.26
CA LYS A 188 28.08 15.40 4.13
C LYS A 188 26.59 15.17 4.47
N PRO A 189 26.03 15.68 5.59
CA PRO A 189 24.61 15.51 5.87
C PRO A 189 23.71 16.07 4.77
N GLN A 190 24.01 17.27 4.27
CA GLN A 190 23.23 17.88 3.19
C GLN A 190 23.40 17.11 1.87
N LEU A 191 24.61 16.63 1.59
CA LEU A 191 24.90 15.84 0.39
C LEU A 191 24.12 14.52 0.42
N LEU A 192 24.16 13.77 1.53
CA LEU A 192 23.42 12.51 1.69
C LEU A 192 21.91 12.70 1.47
N ALA A 193 21.31 13.73 2.07
CA ALA A 193 19.89 14.01 1.89
C ALA A 193 19.55 14.35 0.43
N SER A 194 20.36 15.19 -0.22
CA SER A 194 20.15 15.61 -1.61
C SER A 194 20.30 14.44 -2.58
N VAL A 195 21.35 13.64 -2.40
CA VAL A 195 21.65 12.45 -3.19
C VAL A 195 20.54 11.40 -3.05
N LYS A 196 20.04 11.17 -1.84
CA LYS A 196 18.89 10.29 -1.61
C LYS A 196 17.64 10.78 -2.33
N PHE A 197 17.39 12.09 -2.36
CA PHE A 197 16.24 12.64 -3.08
C PHE A 197 16.38 12.49 -4.59
N VAL A 198 17.58 12.73 -5.14
CA VAL A 198 17.88 12.45 -6.55
C VAL A 198 17.64 10.97 -6.88
N ALA A 199 18.07 10.04 -6.02
CA ALA A 199 17.88 8.60 -6.25
C ALA A 199 16.40 8.24 -6.42
N HIS A 200 15.53 8.72 -5.52
CA HIS A 200 14.10 8.42 -5.63
C HIS A 200 13.41 9.16 -6.78
N LEU A 201 13.89 10.35 -7.19
CA LEU A 201 13.39 11.02 -8.40
C LEU A 201 13.78 10.27 -9.69
N VAL A 202 14.95 9.64 -9.72
CA VAL A 202 15.35 8.74 -10.82
C VAL A 202 14.54 7.46 -10.80
N ASN A 203 14.29 6.87 -9.62
CA ASN A 203 13.41 5.70 -9.49
C ASN A 203 12.00 5.95 -10.00
N GLN A 204 11.45 7.14 -9.73
CA GLN A 204 10.14 7.58 -10.23
C GLN A 204 10.18 8.13 -11.67
N GLN A 205 11.35 8.10 -12.33
CA GLN A 205 11.56 8.61 -13.68
C GLN A 205 11.13 10.08 -13.88
N VAL A 206 11.28 10.90 -12.84
CA VAL A 206 11.18 12.36 -12.96
C VAL A 206 12.50 12.92 -13.49
N LEU A 207 13.62 12.32 -13.07
CA LEU A 207 14.97 12.63 -13.57
C LEU A 207 15.48 11.49 -14.44
N HIS A 208 16.13 11.85 -15.55
CA HIS A 208 16.79 10.90 -16.43
C HIS A 208 17.97 10.20 -15.72
N GLU A 209 18.20 8.91 -15.99
CA GLU A 209 19.24 8.10 -15.33
C GLU A 209 20.68 8.56 -15.58
N LEU A 210 20.89 9.40 -16.60
CA LEU A 210 22.20 9.99 -16.91
C LEU A 210 22.73 10.83 -15.73
N VAL A 211 21.85 11.53 -15.02
CA VAL A 211 22.22 12.32 -13.84
C VAL A 211 22.80 11.44 -12.73
N ALA A 212 22.24 10.24 -12.56
CA ALA A 212 22.74 9.27 -11.59
C ALA A 212 24.13 8.77 -11.96
N LEU A 213 24.40 8.52 -13.26
CA LEU A 213 25.71 8.09 -13.74
C LEU A 213 26.76 9.19 -13.64
N GLU A 214 26.39 10.44 -13.98
CA GLU A 214 27.26 11.60 -13.82
C GLU A 214 27.62 11.82 -12.34
N LEU A 215 26.64 11.69 -11.44
CA LEU A 215 26.84 11.84 -10.00
C LEU A 215 27.80 10.78 -9.47
N LEU A 216 27.59 9.52 -9.84
CA LEU A 216 28.46 8.42 -9.43
C LEU A 216 29.86 8.56 -9.97
N THR A 217 30.01 9.05 -11.20
CA THR A 217 31.31 9.35 -11.79
C THR A 217 32.02 10.46 -11.01
N LEU A 218 31.31 11.54 -10.65
CA LEU A 218 31.85 12.63 -9.84
C LEU A 218 32.29 12.18 -8.44
N LEU A 219 31.48 11.34 -7.78
CA LEU A 219 31.78 10.84 -6.44
C LEU A 219 32.95 9.84 -6.44
N LEU A 220 33.13 9.06 -7.51
CA LEU A 220 34.16 8.00 -7.59
C LEU A 220 35.43 8.40 -8.36
N ASP A 221 35.50 9.60 -8.96
CA ASP A 221 36.70 10.08 -9.66
C ASP A 221 37.90 10.26 -8.73
N LYS A 222 37.65 10.81 -7.53
CA LYS A 222 38.63 10.93 -6.44
C LYS A 222 38.03 10.34 -5.17
N PRO A 223 38.18 9.02 -4.96
CA PRO A 223 37.48 8.31 -3.89
C PRO A 223 38.05 8.72 -2.52
N THR A 224 37.30 9.55 -1.81
CA THR A 224 37.46 9.78 -0.37
C THR A 224 36.49 8.91 0.42
N ASP A 225 36.79 8.66 1.69
CA ASP A 225 35.95 7.83 2.55
C ASP A 225 34.47 8.27 2.56
N ASP A 226 34.24 9.59 2.64
CA ASP A 226 32.89 10.16 2.61
C ASP A 226 32.22 10.04 1.25
N SER A 227 32.95 10.28 0.15
CA SER A 227 32.40 10.20 -1.20
C SER A 227 31.98 8.77 -1.58
N VAL A 228 32.76 7.77 -1.14
CA VAL A 228 32.48 6.35 -1.34
C VAL A 228 31.27 5.92 -0.52
N GLU A 229 31.15 6.35 0.75
CA GLU A 229 29.97 6.07 1.57
C GLU A 229 28.69 6.63 0.93
N VAL A 230 28.74 7.88 0.44
CA VAL A 230 27.62 8.52 -0.27
C VAL A 230 27.28 7.75 -1.56
N ALA A 231 28.29 7.36 -2.35
CA ALA A 231 28.09 6.63 -3.59
C ALA A 231 27.46 5.24 -3.35
N VAL A 232 27.93 4.50 -2.33
CA VAL A 232 27.35 3.21 -1.95
C VAL A 232 25.89 3.38 -1.53
N GLY A 233 25.58 4.38 -0.70
CA GLY A 233 24.21 4.70 -0.31
C GLY A 233 23.32 5.03 -1.52
N PHE A 234 23.82 5.82 -2.46
CA PHE A 234 23.09 6.21 -3.67
C PHE A 234 22.76 5.00 -4.57
N VAL A 235 23.74 4.13 -4.85
CA VAL A 235 23.50 2.90 -5.64
C VAL A 235 22.59 1.93 -4.91
N THR A 236 22.60 1.91 -3.57
CA THR A 236 21.67 1.07 -2.81
C THR A 236 20.21 1.48 -3.06
N GLU A 237 19.93 2.79 -3.15
CA GLU A 237 18.56 3.31 -3.31
C GLU A 237 18.07 3.28 -4.77
N CYS A 238 18.94 3.55 -5.76
CA CYS A 238 18.55 3.61 -7.18
C CYS A 238 19.15 2.51 -8.08
N GLY A 239 19.91 1.56 -7.51
CA GLY A 239 20.58 0.54 -8.30
C GLY A 239 19.63 -0.42 -9.02
N SER A 240 18.43 -0.65 -8.49
CA SER A 240 17.39 -1.44 -9.15
C SER A 240 16.95 -0.81 -10.48
N ILE A 241 16.60 0.49 -10.49
CA ILE A 241 16.15 1.16 -11.72
C ILE A 241 17.31 1.30 -12.73
N LEU A 242 18.53 1.57 -12.24
CA LEU A 242 19.71 1.65 -13.10
C LEU A 242 20.07 0.30 -13.72
N GLN A 243 19.76 -0.81 -13.04
CA GLN A 243 19.96 -2.15 -13.59
C GLN A 243 19.02 -2.41 -14.76
N ASP A 244 17.78 -1.93 -14.67
CA ASP A 244 16.74 -2.14 -15.69
C ASP A 244 16.93 -1.20 -16.89
N LEU A 245 17.18 0.10 -16.65
CA LEU A 245 17.32 1.11 -17.71
C LEU A 245 18.72 1.14 -18.32
N CYS A 246 19.79 1.09 -17.51
CA CYS A 246 21.16 1.34 -17.96
C CYS A 246 22.19 0.34 -17.41
N SER A 247 21.92 -0.97 -17.59
CA SER A 247 22.77 -2.07 -17.09
C SER A 247 24.28 -1.92 -17.39
N ARG A 248 24.66 -1.38 -18.56
CA ARG A 248 26.06 -1.11 -18.94
C ARG A 248 26.69 0.00 -18.09
N GLY A 249 25.96 1.09 -17.86
CA GLY A 249 26.41 2.20 -17.01
C GLY A 249 26.60 1.74 -15.57
N LEU A 250 25.61 1.01 -15.03
CA LEU A 250 25.72 0.42 -13.70
C LEU A 250 26.92 -0.54 -13.60
N HIS A 251 27.15 -1.37 -14.62
CA HIS A 251 28.30 -2.26 -14.64
C HIS A 251 29.63 -1.52 -14.55
N ALA A 252 29.79 -0.41 -15.29
CA ALA A 252 30.99 0.42 -15.23
C ALA A 252 31.22 1.02 -13.83
N ILE A 253 30.16 1.47 -13.14
CA ILE A 253 30.25 1.94 -11.75
C ILE A 253 30.75 0.84 -10.81
N PHE A 254 30.25 -0.39 -10.95
CA PHE A 254 30.73 -1.51 -10.13
C PHE A 254 32.19 -1.91 -10.43
N GLU A 255 32.67 -1.73 -11.66
CA GLU A 255 34.10 -1.90 -11.95
C GLU A 255 34.94 -0.83 -11.24
N ARG A 256 34.45 0.42 -11.13
CA ARG A 256 35.10 1.46 -10.32
C ARG A 256 35.16 1.07 -8.84
N PHE A 257 34.06 0.60 -8.25
CA PHE A 257 34.06 0.10 -6.87
C PHE A 257 35.04 -1.06 -6.66
N ARG A 258 35.18 -1.97 -7.63
CA ARG A 258 36.18 -3.06 -7.57
C ARG A 258 37.61 -2.51 -7.60
N GLY A 259 37.89 -1.53 -8.45
CA GLY A 259 39.19 -0.84 -8.50
C GLY A 259 39.58 -0.27 -7.14
N ILE A 260 38.66 0.49 -6.52
CA ILE A 260 38.86 1.09 -5.19
C ILE A 260 39.14 0.02 -4.11
N LEU A 261 38.43 -1.12 -4.17
CA LEU A 261 38.64 -2.22 -3.22
C LEU A 261 40.03 -2.88 -3.37
N HIS A 262 40.56 -2.95 -4.60
CA HIS A 262 41.87 -3.52 -4.89
C HIS A 262 43.04 -2.58 -4.56
N GLU A 263 42.86 -1.27 -4.76
CA GLU A 263 43.86 -0.24 -4.42
C GLU A 263 44.11 -0.18 -2.91
N GLY A 264 43.08 -0.46 -2.10
CA GLY A 264 43.22 -0.67 -0.65
C GLY A 264 43.49 0.60 0.16
N GLU A 265 43.30 1.79 -0.43
CA GLU A 265 43.50 3.09 0.22
C GLU A 265 42.33 3.51 1.14
N ILE A 266 41.20 2.77 1.10
CA ILE A 266 39.99 3.07 1.88
C ILE A 266 39.93 2.31 3.22
N ASP A 267 39.26 2.90 4.21
CA ASP A 267 39.07 2.27 5.52
C ASP A 267 38.30 0.94 5.44
N LYS A 268 38.60 0.02 6.36
CA LYS A 268 37.99 -1.32 6.44
C LYS A 268 36.48 -1.27 6.50
N ARG A 269 35.90 -0.26 7.17
CA ARG A 269 34.44 -0.09 7.22
C ARG A 269 33.84 0.07 5.82
N LEU A 270 34.49 0.82 4.94
CA LEU A 270 34.01 1.07 3.58
C LEU A 270 34.21 -0.13 2.67
N GLN A 271 35.27 -0.91 2.88
CA GLN A 271 35.46 -2.19 2.20
C GLN A 271 34.25 -3.11 2.45
N PHE A 272 33.80 -3.23 3.71
CA PHE A 272 32.57 -3.98 4.04
C PHE A 272 31.31 -3.39 3.42
N LEU A 273 31.19 -2.06 3.30
CA LEU A 273 30.05 -1.43 2.63
C LEU A 273 30.02 -1.75 1.12
N ILE A 274 31.18 -1.70 0.46
CA ILE A 274 31.30 -2.07 -0.95
C ILE A 274 30.99 -3.56 -1.14
N GLU A 275 31.53 -4.45 -0.31
CA GLU A 275 31.20 -5.88 -0.34
C GLU A 275 29.70 -6.14 -0.15
N GLY A 276 29.08 -5.44 0.79
CA GLY A 276 27.62 -5.46 0.99
C GLY A 276 26.85 -5.03 -0.26
N LEU A 277 27.30 -3.98 -0.94
CA LEU A 277 26.71 -3.54 -2.20
C LEU A 277 26.83 -4.60 -3.32
N PHE A 278 27.95 -5.30 -3.41
CA PHE A 278 28.10 -6.43 -4.35
C PHE A 278 27.14 -7.58 -4.02
N ALA A 279 26.87 -7.85 -2.74
CA ALA A 279 25.88 -8.84 -2.33
C ALA A 279 24.46 -8.41 -2.74
N ILE A 280 24.10 -7.14 -2.53
CA ILE A 280 22.83 -6.56 -2.98
C ILE A 280 22.67 -6.69 -4.51
N ARG A 281 23.71 -6.37 -5.29
CA ARG A 281 23.69 -6.55 -6.75
C ARG A 281 23.51 -8.02 -7.15
N LYS A 282 24.20 -8.95 -6.47
CA LYS A 282 24.07 -10.40 -6.72
C LYS A 282 22.65 -10.89 -6.45
N ALA A 283 21.99 -10.34 -5.43
CA ALA A 283 20.59 -10.55 -5.12
C ALA A 283 19.62 -9.73 -6.00
N ARG A 284 20.12 -9.06 -7.06
CA ARG A 284 19.33 -8.20 -7.97
C ARG A 284 18.50 -7.16 -7.22
N PHE A 285 19.10 -6.50 -6.22
CA PHE A 285 18.47 -5.47 -5.39
C PHE A 285 17.19 -5.93 -4.66
N GLN A 286 17.06 -7.23 -4.38
CA GLN A 286 15.97 -7.76 -3.56
C GLN A 286 15.97 -7.09 -2.18
N GLY A 287 14.87 -6.43 -1.81
CA GLY A 287 14.74 -5.61 -0.61
C GLY A 287 14.88 -4.10 -0.84
N TYR A 288 15.40 -3.69 -2.00
CA TYR A 288 15.52 -2.29 -2.44
C TYR A 288 14.82 -2.10 -3.79
N PRO A 289 13.48 -2.26 -3.85
CA PRO A 289 12.74 -2.01 -5.08
C PRO A 289 12.84 -0.52 -5.46
N ALA A 290 12.92 -0.23 -6.77
CA ALA A 290 12.98 1.15 -7.27
C ALA A 290 11.81 2.00 -6.73
N VAL A 291 10.59 1.51 -6.93
CA VAL A 291 9.36 2.14 -6.44
C VAL A 291 8.58 1.11 -5.62
N ARG A 292 8.10 1.52 -4.43
CA ARG A 292 7.20 0.68 -3.63
C ARG A 292 5.83 0.64 -4.31
N LYS A 293 5.16 -0.51 -4.31
CA LYS A 293 3.86 -0.69 -4.99
C LYS A 293 2.81 0.35 -4.59
N GLU A 294 2.79 0.78 -3.34
CA GLU A 294 1.86 1.80 -2.83
C GLU A 294 2.12 3.21 -3.39
N LEU A 295 3.35 3.47 -3.84
CA LEU A 295 3.82 4.77 -4.34
C LEU A 295 3.94 4.81 -5.86
N ASP A 296 3.56 3.74 -6.55
CA ASP A 296 3.51 3.65 -8.01
C ASP A 296 2.16 4.20 -8.49
N LEU A 297 2.04 5.53 -8.49
CA LEU A 297 0.79 6.25 -8.75
C LEU A 297 0.67 6.77 -10.19
N VAL A 298 1.74 6.64 -10.98
CA VAL A 298 1.83 7.19 -12.33
C VAL A 298 2.09 6.07 -13.33
N GLU A 299 1.20 5.93 -14.30
CA GLU A 299 1.33 4.98 -15.41
C GLU A 299 2.59 5.27 -16.24
N GLN A 300 3.18 4.25 -16.85
CA GLN A 300 4.47 4.40 -17.54
C GLN A 300 4.43 5.39 -18.70
N ASP A 301 3.33 5.44 -19.44
CA ASP A 301 3.16 6.31 -20.62
C ASP A 301 2.98 7.79 -20.25
N ASP A 302 2.54 8.08 -19.03
CA ASP A 302 2.33 9.44 -18.52
C ASP A 302 3.58 10.01 -17.83
N ARG A 303 4.67 9.24 -17.71
CA ARG A 303 5.90 9.68 -17.06
C ARG A 303 6.66 10.66 -17.94
N LEU A 304 7.01 11.80 -17.35
CA LEU A 304 7.79 12.85 -18.01
C LEU A 304 9.17 12.97 -17.37
N THR A 305 10.20 12.53 -18.07
CA THR A 305 11.60 12.58 -17.61
C THR A 305 12.27 13.89 -17.99
N HIS A 306 12.94 14.53 -17.03
CA HIS A 306 13.78 15.70 -17.28
C HIS A 306 15.25 15.30 -17.45
N GLU A 307 15.85 15.73 -18.56
CA GLU A 307 17.29 15.64 -18.79
C GLU A 307 17.98 16.89 -18.24
N ILE A 308 18.70 16.77 -17.12
CA ILE A 308 19.42 17.88 -16.48
C ILE A 308 20.83 17.42 -16.16
N SER A 309 21.86 18.04 -16.73
CA SER A 309 23.24 17.62 -16.48
C SER A 309 23.83 18.27 -15.23
N LEU A 310 24.66 17.50 -14.49
CA LEU A 310 25.52 18.02 -13.43
C LEU A 310 26.64 18.93 -13.96
N GLN A 311 26.93 18.90 -15.26
CA GLN A 311 27.98 19.73 -15.86
C GLN A 311 27.50 21.13 -16.22
N GLU A 312 26.19 21.35 -16.28
CA GLU A 312 25.60 22.63 -16.66
C GLU A 312 25.93 23.73 -15.63
N GLU A 313 26.61 24.78 -16.07
CA GLU A 313 27.07 25.87 -15.20
C GLU A 313 25.95 26.86 -14.85
N GLU A 314 24.97 27.05 -15.74
CA GLU A 314 23.91 28.05 -15.62
C GLU A 314 22.54 27.42 -15.32
N LEU A 315 22.40 26.83 -14.13
CA LEU A 315 21.08 26.45 -13.62
C LEU A 315 20.48 27.63 -12.85
N ASP A 316 19.39 28.23 -13.35
CA ASP A 316 18.63 29.22 -12.60
C ASP A 316 17.71 28.54 -11.58
N PRO A 317 17.87 28.77 -10.27
CA PRO A 317 16.95 28.25 -9.24
C PRO A 317 15.60 29.00 -9.19
N GLU A 318 15.43 30.12 -9.89
CA GLU A 318 14.24 30.97 -9.86
C GLU A 318 13.80 31.31 -8.42
N ASN A 319 14.76 31.71 -7.56
CA ASN A 319 14.49 32.00 -6.13
C ASN A 319 13.47 33.11 -5.92
N ALA A 320 13.27 33.97 -6.92
CA ALA A 320 12.32 35.06 -6.88
C ALA A 320 10.85 34.58 -6.79
N LEU A 321 10.57 33.31 -7.12
CA LEU A 321 9.26 32.67 -6.99
C LEU A 321 8.91 32.29 -5.54
N ASP A 322 9.87 32.32 -4.62
CA ASP A 322 9.63 32.01 -3.22
C ASP A 322 9.10 33.22 -2.44
N VAL A 323 9.16 34.40 -3.06
CA VAL A 323 8.83 35.70 -2.46
C VAL A 323 7.61 36.26 -3.17
N PHE A 324 6.68 36.81 -2.39
CA PHE A 324 5.49 37.46 -2.92
C PHE A 324 5.87 38.62 -3.85
N LYS A 325 5.22 38.67 -5.01
CA LYS A 325 5.23 39.80 -5.94
C LYS A 325 3.79 40.13 -6.31
N LEU A 326 3.51 41.42 -6.48
CA LEU A 326 2.22 41.87 -6.97
C LEU A 326 2.04 41.40 -8.41
N ASP A 327 0.92 40.74 -8.68
CA ASP A 327 0.53 40.32 -10.01
C ASP A 327 -0.62 41.22 -10.51
N ALA A 328 -0.40 41.89 -11.63
CA ALA A 328 -1.41 42.76 -12.24
C ALA A 328 -2.55 41.95 -12.88
N GLU A 329 -2.28 40.70 -13.25
CA GLU A 329 -3.24 39.79 -13.90
C GLU A 329 -3.72 38.68 -12.94
N ALA A 330 -3.61 38.91 -11.63
CA ALA A 330 -3.91 37.91 -10.61
C ALA A 330 -5.30 37.26 -10.78
N VAL A 331 -6.32 38.05 -11.10
CA VAL A 331 -7.69 37.55 -11.29
C VAL A 331 -7.77 36.59 -12.47
N ALA A 332 -7.18 36.95 -13.61
CA ALA A 332 -7.16 36.10 -14.80
C ALA A 332 -6.34 34.81 -14.56
N ASN A 333 -5.20 34.92 -13.87
CA ASN A 333 -4.36 33.78 -13.52
C ASN A 333 -5.03 32.81 -12.54
N GLU A 334 -5.85 33.32 -11.61
CA GLU A 334 -6.65 32.49 -10.70
C GLU A 334 -7.80 31.79 -11.47
N GLU A 335 -8.48 32.49 -12.37
CA GLU A 335 -9.52 31.91 -13.24
C GLU A 335 -8.96 30.82 -14.16
N HIS A 336 -7.80 31.05 -14.78
CA HIS A 336 -7.11 30.04 -15.57
C HIS A 336 -6.74 28.80 -14.76
N TYR A 337 -6.32 28.99 -13.50
CA TYR A 337 -6.02 27.84 -12.63
C TYR A 337 -7.28 27.09 -12.22
N GLU A 338 -8.40 27.78 -11.94
CA GLU A 338 -9.68 27.11 -11.66
C GLU A 338 -10.18 26.29 -12.85
N GLN A 339 -10.04 26.79 -14.09
CA GLN A 339 -10.34 26.00 -15.30
C GLN A 339 -9.46 24.76 -15.42
N LEU A 340 -8.16 24.92 -15.14
CA LEU A 340 -7.22 23.80 -15.16
C LEU A 340 -7.52 22.78 -14.05
N LYS A 341 -7.91 23.25 -12.87
CA LYS A 341 -8.29 22.43 -11.73
C LYS A 341 -9.52 21.58 -12.03
N LYS A 342 -10.57 22.16 -12.65
CA LYS A 342 -11.74 21.40 -13.13
C LYS A 342 -11.34 20.30 -14.12
N THR A 343 -10.43 20.62 -15.03
CA THR A 343 -9.92 19.63 -16.02
C THR A 343 -9.12 18.50 -15.35
N ILE A 344 -8.38 18.78 -14.28
CA ILE A 344 -7.54 17.79 -13.59
C ILE A 344 -8.35 16.91 -12.62
N LEU A 345 -9.29 17.51 -11.87
CA LEU A 345 -10.03 16.83 -10.80
C LEU A 345 -11.36 16.21 -11.28
N GLY A 346 -11.84 16.55 -12.49
CA GLY A 346 -13.20 16.20 -12.95
C GLY A 346 -14.22 17.23 -12.47
N ASP A 347 -15.40 17.27 -13.12
CA ASP A 347 -16.43 18.29 -12.90
C ASP A 347 -17.28 18.05 -11.63
N LYS A 348 -16.79 17.25 -10.68
CA LYS A 348 -17.42 16.97 -9.37
C LYS A 348 -17.56 18.19 -8.44
N SER A 349 -17.35 19.40 -8.94
CA SER A 349 -17.34 20.63 -8.14
C SER A 349 -18.59 21.48 -8.29
N GLU A 350 -19.59 21.06 -9.08
CA GLU A 350 -20.83 21.82 -9.29
C GLU A 350 -22.09 21.25 -8.59
N ASP A 351 -22.03 20.09 -7.94
CA ASP A 351 -23.22 19.49 -7.29
C ASP A 351 -23.39 19.77 -5.79
N GLU A 352 -22.55 20.60 -5.18
CA GLU A 352 -22.64 20.94 -3.73
C GLU A 352 -22.84 22.45 -3.50
N ALA A 353 -23.74 23.07 -4.26
CA ALA A 353 -24.11 24.48 -4.05
C ALA A 353 -25.53 24.86 -4.49
N ASP A 354 -26.56 24.01 -4.30
CA ASP A 354 -27.94 24.52 -4.26
C ASP A 354 -28.97 23.54 -3.65
N SER A 355 -29.06 23.47 -2.31
CA SER A 355 -30.31 23.06 -1.63
C SER A 355 -30.28 23.35 -0.13
N VAL A 356 -30.61 24.58 0.24
CA VAL A 356 -31.06 24.92 1.61
C VAL A 356 -32.45 25.56 1.56
N ALA A 357 -33.49 24.73 1.49
CA ALA A 357 -34.85 25.05 1.97
C ALA A 357 -35.79 23.84 1.86
N GLY A 358 -36.19 23.26 3.00
CA GLY A 358 -37.35 22.36 3.07
C GLY A 358 -37.33 21.39 4.26
N SER A 359 -38.12 21.67 5.29
CA SER A 359 -38.33 20.81 6.46
C SER A 359 -39.31 19.66 6.21
N GLY A 360 -39.08 18.50 6.82
CA GLY A 360 -40.07 17.44 7.03
C GLY A 360 -39.46 16.18 7.64
N ASP A 361 -39.92 15.78 8.83
CA ASP A 361 -39.53 14.58 9.59
C ASP A 361 -40.03 13.24 8.99
N GLU A 362 -39.39 12.16 9.49
CA GLU A 362 -39.79 10.74 9.60
C GLU A 362 -39.23 9.72 8.58
N ASP A 363 -38.25 8.96 9.09
CA ASP A 363 -38.00 7.50 9.04
C ASP A 363 -37.96 6.69 7.74
N ASP A 364 -36.93 5.82 7.74
CA ASP A 364 -36.77 4.50 7.13
C ASP A 364 -36.07 4.33 5.75
N GLU A 365 -35.12 3.38 5.81
CA GLU A 365 -34.50 2.54 4.78
C GLU A 365 -33.15 2.94 4.13
N ASP A 366 -32.13 2.18 4.55
CA ASP A 366 -30.87 1.90 3.86
C ASP A 366 -31.06 1.76 2.34
N SER A 367 -30.37 2.61 1.58
CA SER A 367 -29.90 2.23 0.25
C SER A 367 -28.66 3.06 -0.10
N ASP A 368 -27.53 2.35 -0.20
CA ASP A 368 -26.30 2.81 -0.81
C ASP A 368 -26.60 3.34 -2.22
N ILE A 369 -26.41 4.64 -2.43
CA ILE A 369 -26.34 5.25 -3.75
C ILE A 369 -25.06 6.08 -3.77
N GLU A 370 -23.95 5.38 -4.04
CA GLU A 370 -22.76 5.98 -4.61
C GLU A 370 -23.02 6.17 -6.11
N GLU A 371 -23.31 7.40 -6.52
CA GLU A 371 -23.34 7.89 -7.91
C GLU A 371 -22.38 9.09 -7.97
N ASP A 372 -21.59 9.37 -9.01
CA ASP A 372 -21.11 8.62 -10.16
C ASP A 372 -20.09 9.57 -10.82
N GLU A 373 -18.78 9.30 -10.74
CA GLU A 373 -17.90 9.46 -11.91
C GLU A 373 -16.72 8.52 -11.68
N GLU A 374 -16.92 7.26 -12.05
CA GLU A 374 -15.85 6.58 -12.74
C GLU A 374 -15.91 7.04 -14.20
N GLN A 375 -14.76 7.02 -14.88
CA GLN A 375 -14.64 7.18 -16.31
C GLN A 375 -15.73 6.34 -17.03
N MET A 376 -15.94 6.50 -18.33
CA MET A 376 -16.60 5.45 -19.13
C MET A 376 -15.76 4.15 -19.10
N LYS A 377 -15.52 3.55 -17.92
CA LYS A 377 -15.27 2.15 -17.71
C LYS A 377 -16.50 1.49 -18.27
N ILE A 378 -16.35 0.95 -19.46
CA ILE A 378 -17.32 0.00 -19.99
C ILE A 378 -17.45 -1.05 -18.89
N LYS A 379 -18.56 -1.01 -18.15
CA LYS A 379 -18.89 -2.00 -17.14
C LYS A 379 -19.09 -3.29 -17.91
N ASP A 380 -18.06 -4.13 -17.90
CA ASP A 380 -18.10 -5.40 -18.60
C ASP A 380 -19.02 -6.35 -17.85
N GLU A 381 -20.32 -6.29 -18.18
CA GLU A 381 -21.31 -7.27 -17.71
C GLU A 381 -21.15 -8.64 -18.37
N THR A 382 -20.24 -8.79 -19.34
CA THR A 382 -20.12 -10.00 -20.16
C THR A 382 -19.19 -11.06 -19.56
N GLU A 383 -18.57 -10.79 -18.40
CA GLU A 383 -17.65 -11.70 -17.66
C GLU A 383 -16.62 -12.41 -18.56
N THR A 384 -16.23 -11.80 -19.68
CA THR A 384 -15.48 -12.49 -20.74
C THR A 384 -14.11 -12.98 -20.28
N ASN A 385 -13.44 -12.18 -19.43
CA ASN A 385 -12.15 -12.53 -18.85
C ASN A 385 -12.24 -13.76 -17.95
N LEU A 386 -13.31 -13.87 -17.14
CA LEU A 386 -13.54 -15.01 -16.26
C LEU A 386 -13.83 -16.27 -17.08
N VAL A 387 -14.66 -16.16 -18.13
CA VAL A 387 -14.94 -17.28 -19.06
C VAL A 387 -13.66 -17.73 -19.78
N ASN A 388 -12.80 -16.80 -20.19
CA ASN A 388 -11.52 -17.11 -20.84
C ASN A 388 -10.56 -17.81 -19.87
N LEU A 389 -10.52 -17.37 -18.61
CA LEU A 389 -9.74 -18.03 -17.56
C LEU A 389 -10.24 -19.46 -17.32
N ARG A 390 -11.55 -19.64 -17.12
CA ARG A 390 -12.18 -20.96 -16.95
C ARG A 390 -11.88 -21.89 -18.12
N ARG A 391 -11.98 -21.40 -19.36
CA ARG A 391 -11.62 -22.16 -20.57
C ARG A 391 -10.15 -22.57 -20.57
N THR A 392 -9.24 -21.67 -20.18
CA THR A 392 -7.80 -21.94 -20.11
C THR A 392 -7.49 -23.03 -19.08
N ILE A 393 -8.09 -22.95 -17.90
CA ILE A 393 -7.93 -23.96 -16.84
C ILE A 393 -8.48 -25.31 -17.31
N TYR A 394 -9.68 -25.34 -17.88
CA TYR A 394 -10.29 -26.56 -18.43
C TYR A 394 -9.41 -27.23 -19.48
N LEU A 395 -8.96 -26.47 -20.49
CA LEU A 395 -8.09 -27.00 -21.55
C LEU A 395 -6.75 -27.49 -21.01
N THR A 396 -6.20 -26.82 -19.99
CA THR A 396 -4.96 -27.26 -19.34
C THR A 396 -5.14 -28.60 -18.65
N ILE A 397 -6.23 -28.77 -17.88
CA ILE A 397 -6.55 -30.03 -17.18
C ILE A 397 -6.81 -31.18 -18.16
N MET A 398 -7.49 -30.91 -19.27
CA MET A 398 -7.86 -31.94 -20.27
C MET A 398 -6.72 -32.29 -21.22
N SER A 399 -5.77 -31.38 -21.45
CA SER A 399 -4.61 -31.62 -22.32
C SER A 399 -3.43 -32.31 -21.62
N SER A 400 -3.40 -32.29 -20.28
CA SER A 400 -2.40 -33.00 -19.48
C SER A 400 -2.74 -34.47 -19.31
N VAL A 401 -1.71 -35.32 -19.36
CA VAL A 401 -1.87 -36.77 -19.17
C VAL A 401 -1.78 -37.14 -17.69
N ASP A 402 -0.90 -36.49 -16.94
CA ASP A 402 -0.64 -36.78 -15.53
C ASP A 402 -0.91 -35.57 -14.62
N PHE A 403 -1.25 -35.82 -13.36
CA PHE A 403 -1.65 -34.78 -12.41
C PHE A 403 -0.48 -33.87 -12.03
N GLU A 404 0.76 -34.35 -12.01
CA GLU A 404 1.94 -33.50 -11.76
C GLU A 404 2.17 -32.53 -12.92
N GLU A 405 1.97 -32.99 -14.16
CA GLU A 405 2.08 -32.14 -15.36
C GLU A 405 0.99 -31.07 -15.36
N ALA A 406 -0.25 -31.46 -15.06
CA ALA A 406 -1.39 -30.56 -14.92
C ALA A 406 -1.15 -29.52 -13.84
N GLY A 407 -0.71 -29.96 -12.65
CA GLY A 407 -0.41 -29.09 -11.52
C GLY A 407 0.68 -28.06 -11.86
N HIS A 408 1.78 -28.50 -12.49
CA HIS A 408 2.86 -27.60 -12.89
C HIS A 408 2.40 -26.58 -13.94
N LYS A 409 1.63 -27.00 -14.96
CA LYS A 409 1.08 -26.09 -15.98
C LYS A 409 0.11 -25.07 -15.39
N LEU A 410 -0.77 -25.51 -14.50
CA LEU A 410 -1.73 -24.64 -13.82
C LEU A 410 -1.05 -23.60 -12.92
N LEU A 411 0.05 -23.96 -12.25
CA LEU A 411 0.84 -23.02 -11.44
C LEU A 411 1.61 -21.99 -12.27
N GLN A 412 1.84 -22.25 -13.57
CA GLN A 412 2.45 -21.28 -14.48
C GLN A 412 1.46 -20.22 -14.97
N ILE A 413 0.16 -20.48 -14.84
CA ILE A 413 -0.88 -19.48 -15.16
C ILE A 413 -0.78 -18.40 -14.09
N LYS A 414 -0.53 -17.16 -14.50
CA LYS A 414 -0.52 -16.00 -13.60
C LYS A 414 -1.94 -15.68 -13.19
N LEU A 415 -2.36 -16.15 -12.02
CA LEU A 415 -3.64 -15.82 -11.42
C LEU A 415 -3.55 -14.46 -10.72
N GLU A 416 -4.57 -13.62 -10.92
CA GLU A 416 -4.73 -12.39 -10.13
C GLU A 416 -5.28 -12.72 -8.74
N PRO A 417 -5.01 -11.89 -7.72
CA PRO A 417 -5.55 -12.09 -6.38
C PRO A 417 -7.08 -12.18 -6.39
N GLY A 418 -7.64 -13.31 -5.93
CA GLY A 418 -9.07 -13.61 -5.95
C GLY A 418 -9.48 -14.64 -7.00
N GLN A 419 -8.69 -14.83 -8.06
CA GLN A 419 -8.95 -15.84 -9.10
C GLN A 419 -8.55 -17.27 -8.66
N GLU A 420 -7.86 -17.43 -7.53
CA GLU A 420 -7.47 -18.75 -7.03
C GLU A 420 -8.69 -19.61 -6.64
N MET A 421 -9.82 -18.98 -6.30
CA MET A 421 -11.07 -19.68 -6.02
C MET A 421 -11.65 -20.31 -7.31
N GLU A 422 -11.58 -19.58 -8.43
CA GLU A 422 -12.06 -20.08 -9.73
C GLU A 422 -11.29 -21.32 -10.18
N LEU A 423 -9.99 -21.41 -9.86
CA LEU A 423 -9.21 -22.62 -10.13
C LEU A 423 -9.72 -23.82 -9.34
N CYS A 424 -10.03 -23.66 -8.05
CA CYS A 424 -10.60 -24.72 -7.22
C CYS A 424 -11.99 -25.13 -7.71
N ILE A 425 -12.85 -24.16 -8.08
CA ILE A 425 -14.19 -24.40 -8.63
C ILE A 425 -14.08 -25.18 -9.94
N MET A 426 -13.28 -24.71 -10.90
CA MET A 426 -13.12 -25.37 -12.21
C MET A 426 -12.60 -26.79 -12.08
N LEU A 427 -11.63 -27.03 -11.19
CA LEU A 427 -11.11 -28.37 -10.94
C LEU A 427 -12.23 -29.31 -10.43
N LEU A 428 -13.04 -28.82 -9.50
CA LEU A 428 -14.15 -29.57 -8.93
C LEU A 428 -15.28 -29.81 -9.94
N GLU A 429 -15.61 -28.81 -10.76
CA GLU A 429 -16.61 -28.92 -11.83
C GLU A 429 -16.18 -29.92 -12.90
N CYS A 430 -14.91 -29.90 -13.31
CA CYS A 430 -14.35 -30.92 -14.21
C CYS A 430 -14.51 -32.32 -13.63
N CYS A 431 -14.14 -32.51 -12.36
CA CYS A 431 -14.31 -33.79 -11.67
C CYS A 431 -15.80 -34.21 -11.58
N CYS A 432 -16.69 -33.25 -11.36
CA CYS A 432 -18.13 -33.46 -11.23
C CYS A 432 -18.77 -33.94 -12.55
N GLN A 433 -18.29 -33.42 -13.69
CA GLN A 433 -18.85 -33.71 -15.00
C GLN A 433 -18.37 -35.03 -15.61
N GLU A 434 -17.31 -35.65 -15.06
CA GLU A 434 -16.82 -36.93 -15.53
C GLU A 434 -17.84 -38.07 -15.36
N ARG A 435 -17.84 -39.04 -16.29
CA ARG A 435 -18.75 -40.19 -16.21
C ARG A 435 -18.48 -41.07 -14.99
N THR A 436 -17.22 -41.17 -14.59
CA THR A 436 -16.75 -41.93 -13.44
C THR A 436 -15.64 -41.18 -12.74
N TYR A 437 -15.61 -41.22 -11.41
CA TYR A 437 -14.54 -40.59 -10.64
C TYR A 437 -13.16 -41.09 -11.05
N LEU A 438 -12.31 -40.15 -11.47
CA LEU A 438 -10.90 -40.39 -11.76
C LEU A 438 -10.05 -39.93 -10.58
N ARG A 439 -9.17 -40.81 -10.09
CA ARG A 439 -8.23 -40.49 -8.99
C ARG A 439 -7.32 -39.30 -9.30
N TYR A 440 -7.10 -39.03 -10.59
CA TYR A 440 -6.38 -37.86 -11.11
C TYR A 440 -6.82 -36.55 -10.46
N TYR A 441 -8.13 -36.29 -10.32
CA TYR A 441 -8.62 -35.05 -9.73
C TYR A 441 -8.31 -34.95 -8.23
N GLY A 442 -8.50 -36.04 -7.48
CA GLY A 442 -8.17 -36.09 -6.05
C GLY A 442 -6.68 -35.82 -5.79
N LEU A 443 -5.79 -36.42 -6.60
CA LEU A 443 -4.35 -36.20 -6.51
C LEU A 443 -3.96 -34.76 -6.87
N LEU A 444 -4.58 -34.19 -7.91
CA LEU A 444 -4.36 -32.80 -8.29
C LEU A 444 -4.83 -31.84 -7.18
N GLY A 445 -6.03 -32.04 -6.63
CA GLY A 445 -6.54 -31.25 -5.50
C GLY A 445 -5.66 -31.36 -4.26
N GLN A 446 -5.20 -32.57 -3.92
CA GLN A 446 -4.27 -32.82 -2.82
C GLN A 446 -2.97 -32.02 -3.01
N ARG A 447 -2.42 -32.05 -4.23
CA ARG A 447 -1.20 -31.32 -4.57
C ARG A 447 -1.36 -29.82 -4.34
N PHE A 448 -2.47 -29.22 -4.78
CA PHE A 448 -2.75 -27.80 -4.57
C PHE A 448 -2.89 -27.44 -3.08
N CYS A 449 -3.62 -28.24 -2.30
CA CYS A 449 -3.75 -28.03 -0.85
C CYS A 449 -2.40 -28.08 -0.12
N MET A 450 -1.50 -28.97 -0.54
CA MET A 450 -0.17 -29.13 0.07
C MET A 450 0.84 -28.06 -0.36
N ILE A 451 0.61 -27.37 -1.49
CA ILE A 451 1.51 -26.31 -1.98
C ILE A 451 1.21 -24.97 -1.31
N ASN A 452 -0.07 -24.59 -1.23
CA ASN A 452 -0.46 -23.28 -0.71
C ASN A 452 -1.72 -23.40 0.17
N LYS A 453 -1.66 -22.82 1.37
CA LYS A 453 -2.77 -22.79 2.32
C LYS A 453 -4.01 -22.10 1.76
N ILE A 454 -3.83 -21.12 0.87
CA ILE A 454 -4.95 -20.43 0.20
C ILE A 454 -5.82 -21.41 -0.60
N HIS A 455 -5.22 -22.39 -1.28
CA HIS A 455 -5.99 -23.40 -2.02
C HIS A 455 -6.72 -24.35 -1.06
N GLN A 456 -6.12 -24.70 0.07
CA GLN A 456 -6.79 -25.49 1.11
C GLN A 456 -8.04 -24.76 1.61
N GLU A 457 -7.93 -23.49 2.00
CA GLU A 457 -9.07 -22.66 2.43
C GLU A 457 -10.14 -22.50 1.34
N ASN A 458 -9.75 -22.39 0.07
CA ASN A 458 -10.69 -22.33 -1.04
C ASN A 458 -11.40 -23.67 -1.28
N PHE A 459 -10.73 -24.80 -1.13
CA PHE A 459 -11.39 -26.12 -1.20
C PHE A 459 -12.34 -26.36 -0.02
N GLU A 460 -12.06 -25.82 1.17
CA GLU A 460 -13.00 -25.81 2.30
C GLU A 460 -14.28 -25.04 1.95
N LYS A 461 -14.13 -23.82 1.40
CA LYS A 461 -15.29 -23.03 0.91
C LYS A 461 -16.06 -23.77 -0.17
N CYS A 462 -15.36 -24.41 -1.11
CA CYS A 462 -16.00 -25.24 -2.14
C CYS A 462 -16.80 -26.40 -1.53
N PHE A 463 -16.29 -27.06 -0.48
CA PHE A 463 -17.02 -28.12 0.21
C PHE A 463 -18.35 -27.62 0.77
N VAL A 464 -18.33 -26.50 1.50
CA VAL A 464 -19.53 -25.90 2.11
C VAL A 464 -20.55 -25.49 1.05
N GLN A 465 -20.09 -24.83 -0.02
CA GLN A 465 -20.95 -24.41 -1.13
C GLN A 465 -21.56 -25.59 -1.90
N GLN A 466 -20.79 -26.66 -2.14
CA GLN A 466 -21.32 -27.85 -2.79
C GLN A 466 -22.31 -28.58 -1.90
N TYR A 467 -22.04 -28.69 -0.59
CA TYR A 467 -22.95 -29.36 0.34
C TYR A 467 -24.28 -28.60 0.49
N SER A 468 -24.29 -27.27 0.48
CA SER A 468 -25.54 -26.50 0.51
C SER A 468 -26.39 -26.68 -0.75
N MET A 469 -25.76 -26.86 -1.91
CA MET A 469 -26.42 -27.05 -3.21
C MET A 469 -26.57 -28.52 -3.63
N ILE A 470 -26.29 -29.49 -2.76
CA ILE A 470 -26.31 -30.94 -3.07
C ILE A 470 -27.63 -31.43 -3.65
N HIS A 471 -28.75 -30.83 -3.25
CA HIS A 471 -30.08 -31.22 -3.73
C HIS A 471 -30.28 -30.96 -5.23
N ARG A 472 -29.47 -30.08 -5.83
CA ARG A 472 -29.47 -29.78 -7.27
C ARG A 472 -28.56 -30.70 -8.09
N LEU A 473 -27.70 -31.46 -7.43
CA LEU A 473 -26.74 -32.34 -8.09
C LEU A 473 -27.38 -33.70 -8.42
N GLU A 474 -27.13 -34.17 -9.64
CA GLU A 474 -27.53 -35.51 -10.09
C GLU A 474 -26.69 -36.60 -9.39
N THR A 475 -27.18 -37.84 -9.41
CA THR A 475 -26.57 -38.97 -8.68
C THR A 475 -25.12 -39.27 -9.07
N ASN A 476 -24.74 -39.08 -10.35
CA ASN A 476 -23.37 -39.26 -10.81
C ASN A 476 -22.45 -38.14 -10.29
N LYS A 477 -22.94 -36.89 -10.35
CA LYS A 477 -22.24 -35.70 -9.84
C LYS A 477 -21.97 -35.82 -8.34
N LEU A 478 -22.99 -36.22 -7.57
CA LEU A 478 -22.87 -36.50 -6.14
C LEU A 478 -21.78 -37.53 -5.84
N ARG A 479 -21.71 -38.61 -6.62
CA ARG A 479 -20.71 -39.67 -6.45
C ARG A 479 -19.29 -39.14 -6.65
N ASN A 480 -19.05 -38.39 -7.72
CA ASN A 480 -17.71 -37.89 -8.03
C ASN A 480 -17.25 -36.85 -7.01
N VAL A 481 -18.13 -35.91 -6.64
CA VAL A 481 -17.82 -34.88 -5.64
C VAL A 481 -17.56 -35.52 -4.26
N ALA A 482 -18.36 -36.50 -3.86
CA ALA A 482 -18.13 -37.23 -2.61
C ALA A 482 -16.79 -37.96 -2.59
N LYS A 483 -16.44 -38.67 -3.67
CA LYS A 483 -15.14 -39.37 -3.78
C LYS A 483 -13.95 -38.41 -3.81
N PHE A 484 -14.11 -37.25 -4.45
CA PHE A 484 -13.10 -36.20 -4.47
C PHE A 484 -12.78 -35.69 -3.06
N PHE A 485 -13.80 -35.28 -2.30
CA PHE A 485 -13.59 -34.79 -0.94
C PHE A 485 -13.17 -35.89 0.05
N ALA A 486 -13.64 -37.14 -0.15
CA ALA A 486 -13.12 -38.28 0.61
C ALA A 486 -11.62 -38.46 0.42
N HIS A 487 -11.11 -38.33 -0.81
CA HIS A 487 -9.67 -38.39 -1.08
C HIS A 487 -8.89 -37.29 -0.36
N LEU A 488 -9.40 -36.05 -0.37
CA LEU A 488 -8.74 -34.93 0.30
C LEU A 488 -8.71 -35.07 1.82
N LEU A 489 -9.79 -35.57 2.42
CA LEU A 489 -9.88 -35.82 3.86
C LEU A 489 -9.03 -37.04 4.27
N GLY A 490 -9.04 -38.11 3.47
CA GLY A 490 -8.27 -39.33 3.71
C GLY A 490 -6.76 -39.14 3.58
N THR A 491 -6.31 -38.13 2.83
CA THR A 491 -4.89 -37.79 2.64
C THR A 491 -4.41 -36.63 3.52
N ASP A 492 -5.24 -36.15 4.45
CA ASP A 492 -5.00 -34.98 5.31
C ASP A 492 -4.67 -33.68 4.53
N ALA A 493 -5.11 -33.61 3.27
CA ALA A 493 -5.00 -32.41 2.45
C ALA A 493 -6.05 -31.36 2.83
N LEU A 494 -7.22 -31.80 3.28
CA LEU A 494 -8.28 -30.96 3.81
C LEU A 494 -8.49 -31.27 5.29
N PRO A 495 -8.62 -30.26 6.16
CA PRO A 495 -8.87 -30.49 7.57
C PRO A 495 -10.30 -31.01 7.82
N TRP A 496 -10.45 -31.81 8.88
CA TRP A 496 -11.69 -32.55 9.16
C TRP A 496 -12.81 -31.67 9.72
N HIS A 497 -12.53 -30.41 10.11
CA HIS A 497 -13.55 -29.48 10.61
C HIS A 497 -14.62 -29.13 9.58
N VAL A 498 -14.37 -29.34 8.28
CA VAL A 498 -15.38 -29.17 7.23
C VAL A 498 -16.59 -30.08 7.41
N LEU A 499 -16.43 -31.21 8.12
CA LEU A 499 -17.52 -32.13 8.41
C LEU A 499 -18.54 -31.56 9.40
N ALA A 500 -18.20 -30.50 10.16
CA ALA A 500 -19.12 -29.84 11.08
C ALA A 500 -20.37 -29.29 10.39
N TYR A 501 -20.26 -28.88 9.12
CA TYR A 501 -21.38 -28.40 8.32
C TYR A 501 -22.38 -29.50 7.93
N ILE A 502 -22.04 -30.77 8.13
CA ILE A 502 -22.94 -31.89 7.88
C ILE A 502 -23.77 -32.17 9.14
N ARG A 503 -25.06 -31.87 9.07
CA ARG A 503 -26.01 -32.24 10.13
C ARG A 503 -26.79 -33.49 9.74
N LEU A 504 -26.65 -34.57 10.51
CA LEU A 504 -27.32 -35.85 10.25
C LEU A 504 -28.57 -36.03 11.13
N THR A 505 -29.63 -35.29 10.78
CA THR A 505 -30.95 -35.36 11.42
C THR A 505 -32.03 -35.71 10.39
N GLU A 506 -33.19 -36.17 10.86
CA GLU A 506 -34.31 -36.50 9.96
C GLU A 506 -34.87 -35.25 9.25
N GLU A 507 -34.85 -34.10 9.94
CA GLU A 507 -35.43 -32.83 9.49
C GLU A 507 -34.49 -32.05 8.57
N ASP A 508 -33.17 -32.07 8.80
CA ASP A 508 -32.20 -31.27 8.04
C ASP A 508 -31.56 -32.03 6.86
N THR A 509 -31.82 -33.34 6.70
CA THR A 509 -31.21 -34.13 5.63
C THR A 509 -32.17 -34.52 4.51
N THR A 510 -31.79 -34.15 3.28
CA THR A 510 -32.47 -34.60 2.05
C THR A 510 -31.97 -35.98 1.61
N SER A 511 -32.69 -36.62 0.68
CA SER A 511 -32.25 -37.88 0.06
C SER A 511 -30.88 -37.74 -0.63
N SER A 512 -30.63 -36.63 -1.31
CA SER A 512 -29.34 -36.33 -1.96
C SER A 512 -28.21 -36.18 -0.94
N SER A 513 -28.44 -35.47 0.17
CA SER A 513 -27.48 -35.35 1.27
C SER A 513 -27.12 -36.71 1.87
N ARG A 514 -28.12 -37.57 2.08
CA ARG A 514 -27.90 -38.94 2.60
C ARG A 514 -27.08 -39.80 1.63
N ILE A 515 -27.32 -39.70 0.32
CA ILE A 515 -26.53 -40.41 -0.69
C ILE A 515 -25.08 -39.89 -0.71
N PHE A 516 -24.88 -38.59 -0.61
CA PHE A 516 -23.56 -37.97 -0.55
C PHE A 516 -22.77 -38.46 0.67
N ILE A 517 -23.34 -38.34 1.87
CA ILE A 517 -22.71 -38.78 3.13
C ILE A 517 -22.40 -40.28 3.07
N LYS A 518 -23.32 -41.09 2.54
CA LYS A 518 -23.10 -42.53 2.33
C LYS A 518 -21.84 -42.78 1.49
N ILE A 519 -21.71 -42.12 0.33
CA ILE A 519 -20.57 -42.35 -0.58
C ILE A 519 -19.27 -41.81 0.04
N LEU A 520 -19.32 -40.63 0.67
CA LEU A 520 -18.17 -40.00 1.34
C LEU A 520 -17.55 -40.93 2.39
N PHE A 521 -18.37 -41.45 3.31
CA PHE A 521 -17.89 -42.32 4.38
C PHE A 521 -17.52 -43.73 3.90
N GLN A 522 -18.18 -44.25 2.85
CA GLN A 522 -17.77 -45.51 2.22
C GLN A 522 -16.37 -45.37 1.62
N GLU A 523 -16.12 -44.32 0.86
CA GLU A 523 -14.80 -44.07 0.26
C GLU A 523 -13.72 -43.80 1.32
N LEU A 524 -14.03 -43.04 2.38
CA LEU A 524 -13.10 -42.85 3.51
C LEU A 524 -12.76 -44.16 4.20
N SER A 525 -13.75 -45.04 4.40
CA SER A 525 -13.53 -46.35 4.99
C SER A 525 -12.75 -47.29 4.06
N GLU A 526 -12.88 -47.16 2.75
CA GLU A 526 -12.09 -47.92 1.77
C GLU A 526 -10.62 -47.46 1.77
N GLN A 527 -10.36 -46.16 1.93
CA GLN A 527 -9.00 -45.60 1.93
C GLN A 527 -8.25 -45.79 3.26
N LEU A 528 -8.90 -45.52 4.39
CA LEU A 528 -8.27 -45.55 5.73
C LEU A 528 -8.45 -46.91 6.43
N GLY A 529 -9.50 -47.64 6.08
CA GLY A 529 -10.00 -48.77 6.86
C GLY A 529 -10.88 -48.32 8.04
N ILE A 530 -11.80 -49.21 8.45
CA ILE A 530 -12.82 -48.91 9.48
C ILE A 530 -12.22 -48.59 10.86
N ARG A 531 -11.08 -49.20 11.22
CA ARG A 531 -10.44 -49.00 12.53
C ARG A 531 -9.84 -47.61 12.65
N LEU A 532 -9.00 -47.23 11.69
CA LEU A 532 -8.34 -45.92 11.66
C LEU A 532 -9.35 -44.79 11.50
N LEU A 533 -10.40 -45.01 10.69
CA LEU A 533 -11.50 -44.07 10.57
C LEU A 533 -12.20 -43.86 11.93
N ASN A 534 -12.48 -44.94 12.67
CA ASN A 534 -13.12 -44.82 13.99
C ASN A 534 -12.22 -44.12 15.02
N GLU A 535 -10.92 -44.40 15.01
CA GLU A 535 -9.94 -43.71 15.87
C GLU A 535 -9.92 -42.20 15.61
N ARG A 536 -9.94 -41.78 14.33
CA ARG A 536 -9.98 -40.34 13.97
C ARG A 536 -11.29 -39.66 14.32
N LEU A 537 -12.42 -40.33 14.10
CA LEU A 537 -13.74 -39.80 14.45
C LEU A 537 -13.95 -39.73 15.98
N SER A 538 -13.16 -40.47 16.75
CA SER A 538 -13.21 -40.51 18.22
C SER A 538 -12.12 -39.66 18.89
N ASP A 539 -11.32 -38.92 18.12
CA ASP A 539 -10.24 -38.08 18.67
C ASP A 539 -10.82 -36.95 19.53
N PRO A 540 -10.45 -36.86 20.84
CA PRO A 540 -10.94 -35.85 21.77
C PRO A 540 -10.80 -34.40 21.31
N THR A 541 -9.83 -34.11 20.44
CA THR A 541 -9.57 -32.75 19.94
C THR A 541 -10.51 -32.31 18.82
N MET A 542 -11.16 -33.27 18.14
CA MET A 542 -12.00 -33.03 16.97
C MET A 542 -13.48 -33.40 17.17
N VAL A 543 -13.84 -33.92 18.36
CA VAL A 543 -15.21 -34.38 18.67
C VAL A 543 -16.27 -33.32 18.41
N ASP A 544 -15.97 -32.06 18.72
CA ASP A 544 -16.89 -30.93 18.55
C ASP A 544 -17.30 -30.74 17.07
N TYR A 545 -16.42 -31.07 16.12
CA TYR A 545 -16.71 -31.00 14.69
C TYR A 545 -17.58 -32.14 14.19
N PHE A 546 -17.69 -33.24 14.94
CA PHE A 546 -18.46 -34.42 14.55
C PHE A 546 -19.78 -34.55 15.31
N GLU A 547 -20.07 -33.67 16.26
CA GLU A 547 -21.30 -33.67 17.05
C GLU A 547 -22.55 -33.60 16.16
N SER A 548 -22.51 -32.83 15.07
CA SER A 548 -23.60 -32.71 14.10
C SER A 548 -23.86 -33.99 13.30
N ILE A 549 -22.86 -34.87 13.15
CA ILE A 549 -22.97 -36.19 12.48
C ILE A 549 -23.34 -37.30 13.48
N PHE A 550 -22.84 -37.19 14.71
CA PHE A 550 -23.12 -38.10 15.83
C PHE A 550 -23.90 -37.39 16.95
N PRO A 551 -25.15 -36.93 16.67
CA PRO A 551 -25.89 -36.07 17.59
C PRO A 551 -26.21 -36.79 18.90
N LYS A 552 -25.96 -36.11 20.01
CA LYS A 552 -26.29 -36.57 21.38
C LYS A 552 -27.48 -35.82 21.99
N ASP A 553 -28.00 -34.81 21.29
CA ASP A 553 -29.07 -33.91 21.79
C ASP A 553 -30.40 -34.63 22.06
N SER A 554 -30.79 -35.55 21.16
CA SER A 554 -32.06 -36.24 21.22
C SER A 554 -31.90 -37.72 20.90
N PRO A 555 -32.51 -38.63 21.69
CA PRO A 555 -32.50 -40.06 21.41
C PRO A 555 -33.02 -40.42 20.00
N ARG A 556 -33.92 -39.60 19.43
CA ARG A 556 -34.41 -39.78 18.05
C ARG A 556 -33.30 -39.55 17.03
N ASN A 557 -32.55 -38.47 17.17
CA ASN A 557 -31.44 -38.11 16.28
C ASN A 557 -30.27 -39.09 16.43
N SER A 558 -29.94 -39.51 17.64
CA SER A 558 -28.90 -40.53 17.87
C SER A 558 -29.27 -41.87 17.22
N ARG A 559 -30.52 -42.32 17.37
CA ARG A 559 -31.01 -43.55 16.70
C ARG A 559 -31.01 -43.42 15.18
N PHE A 560 -31.35 -42.24 14.65
CA PHE A 560 -31.31 -41.97 13.21
C PHE A 560 -29.90 -42.10 12.65
N SER A 561 -28.90 -41.46 13.27
CA SER A 561 -27.49 -41.57 12.87
C SER A 561 -26.97 -43.01 12.96
N ILE A 562 -27.28 -43.73 14.06
CA ILE A 562 -26.94 -45.16 14.21
C ILE A 562 -27.52 -45.97 13.05
N ASN A 563 -28.84 -45.87 12.81
CA ASN A 563 -29.51 -46.64 11.76
C ASN A 563 -28.96 -46.31 10.37
N PHE A 564 -28.69 -45.03 10.10
CA PHE A 564 -28.10 -44.58 8.85
C PHE A 564 -26.75 -45.27 8.60
N PHE A 565 -25.77 -45.16 9.49
CA PHE A 565 -24.46 -45.78 9.28
C PHE A 565 -24.50 -47.30 9.31
N THR A 566 -25.44 -47.91 10.03
CA THR A 566 -25.66 -49.36 9.96
C THR A 566 -26.15 -49.78 8.56
N ALA A 567 -27.08 -49.03 7.97
CA ALA A 567 -27.58 -49.27 6.61
C ALA A 567 -26.54 -48.98 5.52
N VAL A 568 -25.60 -48.07 5.77
CA VAL A 568 -24.43 -47.82 4.90
C VAL A 568 -23.41 -48.96 4.94
N GLY A 569 -23.42 -49.78 6.00
CA GLY A 569 -22.45 -50.87 6.22
C GLY A 569 -21.26 -50.48 7.09
N LEU A 570 -21.30 -49.31 7.74
CA LEU A 570 -20.24 -48.74 8.56
C LEU A 570 -20.65 -48.69 10.04
N GLY A 571 -21.33 -49.73 10.55
CA GLY A 571 -21.83 -49.77 11.92
C GLY A 571 -20.75 -49.60 13.00
N GLY A 572 -19.49 -49.94 12.69
CA GLY A 572 -18.36 -49.84 13.62
C GLY A 572 -18.05 -48.43 14.11
N ILE A 573 -18.33 -47.38 13.33
CA ILE A 573 -18.08 -45.99 13.75
C ILE A 573 -19.14 -45.45 14.74
N THR A 574 -20.21 -46.21 14.98
CA THR A 574 -21.32 -45.80 15.85
C THR A 574 -21.29 -46.44 17.24
N GLU A 575 -20.20 -47.13 17.58
CA GLU A 575 -20.08 -47.88 18.85
C GLU A 575 -20.22 -46.97 20.08
N SER A 576 -19.49 -45.85 20.10
CA SER A 576 -19.57 -44.83 21.15
C SER A 576 -20.98 -44.23 21.30
N LEU A 577 -21.66 -43.98 20.18
CA LEU A 577 -23.03 -43.46 20.18
C LEU A 577 -24.05 -44.50 20.66
N ARG A 578 -23.83 -45.80 20.35
CA ARG A 578 -24.67 -46.90 20.87
C ARG A 578 -24.49 -47.06 22.38
N GLU A 579 -23.27 -46.93 22.89
CA GLU A 579 -23.01 -46.94 24.34
C GLU A 579 -23.71 -45.78 25.04
N TYR A 580 -23.62 -44.57 24.48
CA TYR A 580 -24.31 -43.38 24.99
C TYR A 580 -25.84 -43.56 25.02
N VAL A 581 -26.44 -44.09 23.95
CA VAL A 581 -27.88 -44.37 23.91
C VAL A 581 -28.26 -45.46 24.92
N LYS A 582 -27.42 -46.49 25.13
CA LYS A 582 -27.67 -47.54 26.14
C LYS A 582 -27.54 -47.02 27.57
N SER A 583 -26.57 -46.15 27.86
CA SER A 583 -26.35 -45.58 29.20
C SER A 583 -27.44 -44.58 29.59
N ASN A 584 -27.98 -43.83 28.63
CA ASN A 584 -29.04 -42.84 28.87
C ASN A 584 -30.47 -43.37 28.62
N ALA A 585 -30.62 -44.62 28.16
CA ALA A 585 -31.93 -45.27 27.98
C ALA A 585 -32.76 -45.56 29.26
N PRO A 586 -32.23 -45.64 30.51
CA PRO A 586 -33.07 -45.95 31.66
C PRO A 586 -33.94 -44.79 32.19
N CYS A 587 -33.81 -43.54 31.69
CA CYS A 587 -34.45 -42.37 32.31
C CYS A 587 -35.58 -41.68 31.52
N LEU A 588 -36.02 -42.22 30.37
CA LEU A 588 -37.04 -41.56 29.52
C LEU A 588 -38.19 -42.48 29.08
N ILE A 589 -38.48 -43.53 29.87
CA ILE A 589 -39.79 -44.19 29.88
C ILE A 589 -40.29 -44.22 31.33
N MET A 590 -40.91 -43.12 31.75
CA MET A 590 -41.98 -43.08 32.76
C MET A 590 -42.87 -41.89 32.47
#